data_AF-A0A942MQ77-F1
#
_entry.id   AF-A0A942MQ77-F1
#
_cell.length_a   1.000
_cell.length_b   1.000
_cell.length_c   1.000
_cell.angle_alpha   90.00
_cell.angle_beta   90.00
_cell.angle_gamma   90.00
#
_symmetry.space_group_name_H-M   'P 1'
#
loop_
_entity.id
_entity.type
_entity.pdbx_description
1 polymer ?
#
loop_
_entity_poly.entity_id
_entity_poly.type
_entity_poly.pdbx_seq_one_letter_code
_entity_poly.pdbx_strand_id
1 'polypeptide(L)'
;MDDKMLMKELNKILTLEHGHLGMYEKYMDYSDKEIRRTFRRFMEVEIEHIEKLKTVIRNLGDKPSLIIEGGDIIGRLFNITINVADERGMLKAYSFIEQKAHAGYTDFVSKLENDSEKRNQFIAEIAASNMLEAKLMQLWLDDKLKNMHVQA
;
A
#
# COMPACT_ATOMS: atom_id res chain seq x y z
N MET A 1 2.45 -18.22 13.86
CA MET A 1 2.47 -16.82 14.30
C MET A 1 1.46 -16.68 15.41
N ASP A 2 1.87 -16.20 16.59
CA ASP A 2 0.92 -15.95 17.67
C ASP A 2 0.04 -14.71 17.41
N ASP A 3 -1.08 -14.61 18.12
CA ASP A 3 -2.08 -13.56 17.93
C ASP A 3 -1.53 -12.15 18.15
N LYS A 4 -0.61 -11.97 19.10
CA LYS A 4 -0.02 -10.66 19.40
C LYS A 4 0.89 -10.21 18.25
N MET A 5 1.68 -11.12 17.71
CA MET A 5 2.52 -10.86 16.54
C MET A 5 1.67 -10.60 15.29
N LEU A 6 0.63 -11.42 15.06
CA LEU A 6 -0.31 -11.25 13.95
C LEU A 6 -0.98 -9.88 13.98
N MET A 7 -1.51 -9.49 15.15
CA MET A 7 -2.19 -8.20 15.29
C MET A 7 -1.23 -7.02 15.08
N LYS A 8 0.01 -7.13 15.56
CA LYS A 8 1.04 -6.11 15.33
C LYS A 8 1.34 -5.94 13.84
N GLU A 9 1.51 -7.04 13.09
CA GLU A 9 1.78 -6.98 11.65
C GLU A 9 0.56 -6.45 10.88
N LEU A 10 -0.66 -6.90 11.20
CA LEU A 10 -1.88 -6.39 10.57
C LEU A 10 -2.05 -4.89 10.77
N ASN A 11 -1.83 -4.37 11.98
CA ASN A 11 -1.90 -2.94 12.23
C ASN A 11 -0.78 -2.17 11.53
N LYS A 12 0.44 -2.73 11.44
CA LYS A 12 1.53 -2.13 10.69
C LYS A 12 1.18 -2.01 9.20
N ILE A 13 0.63 -3.06 8.60
CA ILE A 13 0.19 -3.03 7.19
C ILE A 13 -0.97 -2.05 7.02
N LEU A 14 -1.98 -2.08 7.89
CA LEU A 14 -3.08 -1.12 7.85
C LEU A 14 -2.59 0.34 7.92
N THR A 15 -1.54 0.60 8.69
CA THR A 15 -0.88 1.92 8.75
C THR A 15 -0.29 2.32 7.40
N LEU A 16 0.33 1.38 6.69
CA LEU A 16 0.92 1.61 5.38
C LEU A 16 -0.14 1.94 4.34
N GLU A 17 -1.24 1.19 4.30
CA GLU A 17 -2.35 1.45 3.36
C GLU A 17 -2.97 2.85 3.57
N HIS A 18 -3.11 3.30 4.81
CA HIS A 18 -3.54 4.67 5.08
C HIS A 18 -2.56 5.72 4.55
N GLY A 19 -1.26 5.43 4.58
CA GLY A 19 -0.25 6.26 3.96
C GLY A 19 -0.33 6.28 2.43
N HIS A 20 -0.57 5.11 1.82
CA HIS A 20 -0.77 4.98 0.37
C HIS A 20 -2.02 5.71 -0.11
N LEU A 21 -3.13 5.61 0.63
CA LEU A 21 -4.34 6.36 0.32
C LEU A 21 -4.06 7.86 0.21
N GLY A 22 -3.28 8.41 1.14
CA GLY A 22 -2.86 9.82 1.12
C GLY A 22 -1.97 10.18 -0.07
N MET A 23 -1.28 9.23 -0.69
CA MET A 23 -0.49 9.47 -1.91
C MET A 23 -1.39 9.76 -3.11
N TYR A 24 -2.55 9.09 -3.19
CA TYR A 24 -3.42 9.09 -4.35
C TYR A 24 -4.68 9.95 -4.20
N GLU A 25 -5.06 10.36 -2.98
CA GLU A 25 -6.30 11.11 -2.71
C GLU A 25 -6.39 12.44 -3.47
N LYS A 26 -5.25 13.11 -3.69
CA LYS A 26 -5.16 14.40 -4.41
C LYS A 26 -5.01 14.24 -5.92
N TYR A 27 -5.55 13.16 -6.49
CA TYR A 27 -5.44 12.88 -7.91
C TYR A 27 -5.98 14.00 -8.81
N MET A 28 -6.86 14.88 -8.32
CA MET A 28 -7.37 16.02 -9.09
C MET A 28 -6.34 17.13 -9.33
N ASP A 29 -5.24 17.16 -8.57
CA ASP A 29 -4.21 18.20 -8.65
C ASP A 29 -3.27 17.99 -9.87
N TYR A 30 -3.29 16.81 -10.49
CA TYR A 30 -2.40 16.49 -11.62
C TYR A 30 -2.97 16.97 -12.95
N SER A 31 -2.13 17.54 -13.82
CA SER A 31 -2.57 18.04 -15.14
C SER A 31 -2.68 16.93 -16.21
N ASP A 32 -1.87 15.88 -16.10
CA ASP A 32 -1.94 14.69 -16.96
C ASP A 32 -3.22 13.88 -16.67
N LYS A 33 -4.06 13.69 -17.71
CA LYS A 33 -5.34 12.99 -17.62
C LYS A 33 -5.20 11.51 -17.27
N GLU A 34 -4.15 10.85 -17.75
CA GLU A 34 -3.86 9.45 -17.47
C GLU A 34 -3.48 9.29 -15.99
N ILE A 35 -2.56 10.13 -15.49
CA ILE A 35 -2.18 10.13 -14.07
C ILE A 35 -3.41 10.33 -13.18
N ARG A 36 -4.25 11.34 -13.48
CA ARG A 36 -5.49 11.56 -12.71
C ARG A 36 -6.38 10.33 -12.63
N ARG A 37 -6.61 9.66 -13.77
CA ARG A 37 -7.49 8.50 -13.85
C ARG A 37 -6.90 7.30 -13.12
N THR A 38 -5.60 7.07 -13.29
CA THR A 38 -4.92 5.96 -12.63
C THR A 38 -4.84 6.18 -11.13
N PHE A 39 -4.49 7.38 -10.67
CA PHE A 39 -4.42 7.66 -9.23
C PHE A 39 -5.78 7.62 -8.56
N ARG A 40 -6.86 8.03 -9.25
CA ARG A 40 -8.21 7.75 -8.75
C ARG A 40 -8.43 6.24 -8.54
N ARG A 41 -8.02 5.41 -9.50
CA ARG A 41 -8.15 3.95 -9.37
C ARG A 41 -7.27 3.40 -8.25
N PHE A 42 -6.05 3.90 -8.08
CA PHE A 42 -5.17 3.48 -6.98
C PHE A 42 -5.77 3.86 -5.62
N MET A 43 -6.32 5.08 -5.48
CA MET A 43 -7.07 5.49 -4.29
C MET A 43 -8.24 4.53 -3.98
N GLU A 44 -9.02 4.13 -4.99
CA GLU A 44 -10.10 3.15 -4.81
C GLU A 44 -9.56 1.79 -4.31
N VAL A 45 -8.46 1.30 -4.90
CA VAL A 45 -7.79 0.05 -4.50
C VAL A 45 -7.28 0.12 -3.06
N GLU A 46 -6.66 1.23 -2.66
CA GLU A 46 -6.17 1.42 -1.29
C GLU A 46 -7.31 1.45 -0.26
N ILE A 47 -8.47 2.04 -0.62
CA ILE A 47 -9.68 1.96 0.23
C ILE A 47 -10.12 0.49 0.40
N GLU A 48 -10.12 -0.29 -0.69
CA GLU A 48 -10.46 -1.71 -0.64
C GLU A 48 -9.46 -2.49 0.22
N HIS A 49 -8.15 -2.25 0.11
CA HIS A 49 -7.12 -2.85 0.96
C HIS A 49 -7.37 -2.58 2.44
N ILE A 50 -7.61 -1.31 2.79
CA ILE A 50 -7.90 -0.87 4.16
C ILE A 50 -9.11 -1.62 4.72
N GLU A 51 -10.21 -1.70 3.96
CA GLU A 51 -11.43 -2.36 4.44
C GLU A 51 -11.28 -3.89 4.54
N LYS A 52 -10.52 -4.54 3.64
CA LYS A 52 -10.15 -5.96 3.77
C LYS A 52 -9.40 -6.20 5.09
N LEU A 53 -8.38 -5.40 5.40
CA LEU A 53 -7.59 -5.53 6.62
C LEU A 53 -8.39 -5.23 7.90
N LYS A 54 -9.20 -4.17 7.89
CA LYS A 54 -10.11 -3.86 9.01
C LYS A 54 -11.07 -5.02 9.27
N THR A 55 -11.59 -5.65 8.22
CA THR A 55 -12.47 -6.81 8.34
C THR A 55 -11.75 -8.00 8.97
N VAL A 56 -10.51 -8.29 8.54
CA VAL A 56 -9.67 -9.32 9.18
C VAL A 56 -9.47 -9.03 10.67
N ILE A 57 -9.06 -7.81 11.03
CA ILE A 57 -8.81 -7.42 12.43
C ILE A 57 -10.08 -7.60 13.29
N ARG A 58 -11.24 -7.14 12.80
CA ARG A 58 -12.53 -7.31 13.48
C ARG A 58 -12.89 -8.78 13.66
N ASN A 59 -12.66 -9.61 12.65
CA ASN A 59 -12.94 -11.05 12.72
C ASN A 59 -12.02 -11.79 13.70
N LEU A 60 -10.86 -11.22 14.04
CA LEU A 60 -9.98 -11.70 15.11
C LEU A 60 -10.43 -11.23 16.51
N GLY A 61 -11.52 -10.47 16.62
CA GLY A 61 -12.07 -9.98 17.88
C GLY A 61 -11.45 -8.68 18.38
N ASP A 62 -10.62 -8.02 17.58
CA ASP A 62 -9.94 -6.77 17.93
C ASP A 62 -10.53 -5.56 17.18
N LYS A 63 -10.14 -4.35 17.57
CA LYS A 63 -10.52 -3.10 16.90
C LYS A 63 -9.37 -2.62 16.00
N PRO A 64 -9.63 -2.28 14.72
CA PRO A 64 -8.61 -1.66 13.88
C PRO A 64 -8.05 -0.41 14.55
N SER A 65 -6.73 -0.28 14.57
CA SER A 65 -6.10 0.90 15.13
C SER A 65 -6.56 2.16 14.40
N LEU A 66 -7.03 3.16 15.14
CA LEU A 66 -7.42 4.46 14.63
C LEU A 66 -6.15 5.29 14.41
N ILE A 67 -5.38 4.95 13.39
CA ILE A 67 -4.26 5.81 13.01
C ILE A 67 -4.85 6.97 12.21
N ILE A 68 -4.57 8.17 12.72
CA ILE A 68 -5.06 9.44 12.21
C ILE A 68 -4.64 9.60 10.74
N GLU A 69 -5.63 9.84 9.90
CA GLU A 69 -5.51 10.11 8.47
C GLU A 69 -4.55 11.29 8.19
N GLY A 70 -3.67 11.11 7.20
CA GLY A 70 -3.06 12.21 6.46
C GLY A 70 -1.84 12.88 7.10
N GLY A 71 -0.70 12.82 6.40
CA GLY A 71 0.35 13.83 6.53
C GLY A 71 1.76 13.32 6.26
N ASP A 72 2.24 12.37 7.06
CA ASP A 72 3.66 11.98 7.04
C ASP A 72 3.92 10.58 7.62
N ILE A 73 3.00 9.65 7.39
CA ILE A 73 3.11 8.27 7.88
C ILE A 73 4.17 7.51 7.07
N ILE A 74 4.14 7.67 5.74
CA ILE A 74 5.06 7.05 4.80
C ILE A 74 6.50 7.51 5.06
N GLY A 75 6.72 8.83 5.19
CA GLY A 75 8.04 9.41 5.41
C GLY A 75 8.68 8.88 6.69
N ARG A 76 7.90 8.77 7.78
CA ARG A 76 8.35 8.18 9.06
C ARG A 76 8.56 6.67 9.00
N LEU A 77 7.68 5.92 8.33
CA LEU A 77 7.79 4.45 8.24
C LEU A 77 8.98 3.98 7.41
N PHE A 78 9.27 4.69 6.33
CA PHE A 78 10.36 4.33 5.42
C PHE A 78 11.62 5.19 5.58
N ASN A 79 11.60 6.14 6.52
CA ASN A 79 12.67 7.13 6.72
C ASN A 79 13.01 7.88 5.41
N ILE A 80 11.98 8.20 4.61
CA ILE A 80 12.11 8.88 3.33
C ILE A 80 11.69 10.33 3.51
N THR A 81 12.56 11.26 3.14
CA THR A 81 12.17 12.65 2.91
C THR A 81 11.69 12.74 1.46
N ILE A 82 10.37 12.78 1.24
CA ILE A 82 9.82 12.92 -0.12
C ILE A 82 10.01 14.37 -0.54
N ASN A 83 11.11 14.65 -1.25
CA ASN A 83 11.34 15.96 -1.86
C ASN A 83 10.68 15.98 -3.26
N VAL A 84 9.36 16.16 -3.28
CA VAL A 84 8.55 16.25 -4.50
C VAL A 84 8.67 17.64 -5.10
N ALA A 85 9.77 17.89 -5.80
CA ALA A 85 9.97 19.13 -6.55
C ALA A 85 9.22 19.11 -7.91
N ASP A 86 8.97 17.92 -8.48
CA ASP A 86 8.28 17.73 -9.76
C ASP A 86 7.52 16.38 -9.84
N GLU A 87 6.67 16.23 -10.87
CA GLU A 87 5.83 15.04 -11.09
C GLU A 87 6.67 13.77 -11.28
N ARG A 88 7.85 13.88 -11.89
CA ARG A 88 8.76 12.74 -12.11
C ARG A 88 9.35 12.24 -10.79
N GLY A 89 9.78 13.14 -9.93
CA GLY A 89 10.26 12.83 -8.59
C GLY A 89 9.16 12.19 -7.74
N MET A 90 7.93 12.68 -7.88
CA MET A 90 6.74 12.08 -7.25
C MET A 90 6.54 10.63 -7.71
N LEU A 91 6.45 10.39 -9.02
CA LEU A 91 6.20 9.04 -9.55
C LEU A 91 7.30 8.06 -9.13
N LYS A 92 8.56 8.52 -9.07
CA LYS A 92 9.69 7.71 -8.58
C LYS A 92 9.56 7.38 -7.10
N ALA A 93 9.17 8.33 -6.27
CA ALA A 93 8.93 8.09 -4.86
C ALA A 93 7.78 7.10 -4.67
N TYR A 94 6.68 7.28 -5.40
CA TYR A 94 5.50 6.41 -5.30
C TYR A 94 5.85 4.99 -5.75
N SER A 95 6.56 4.81 -6.86
CA SER A 95 7.00 3.48 -7.31
C SER A 95 7.87 2.79 -6.25
N PHE A 96 8.80 3.53 -5.63
CA PHE A 96 9.62 2.98 -4.56
C PHE A 96 8.80 2.55 -3.34
N ILE A 97 7.79 3.33 -2.96
CA ILE A 97 6.89 3.01 -1.85
C ILE A 97 6.09 1.74 -2.17
N GLU A 98 5.49 1.65 -3.36
CA GLU A 98 4.76 0.45 -3.79
C GLU A 98 5.65 -0.80 -3.84
N GLN A 99 6.90 -0.64 -4.28
CA GLN A 99 7.88 -1.73 -4.23
C GLN A 99 8.13 -2.20 -2.79
N LYS A 100 8.25 -1.27 -1.84
CA LYS A 100 8.45 -1.60 -0.43
C LYS A 100 7.21 -2.23 0.20
N ALA A 101 6.02 -1.77 -0.17
CA ALA A 101 4.77 -2.38 0.26
C ALA A 101 4.64 -3.81 -0.27
N HIS A 102 4.89 -4.04 -1.56
CA HIS A 102 4.90 -5.38 -2.14
C HIS A 102 5.88 -6.31 -1.41
N ALA A 103 7.10 -5.85 -1.10
CA ALA A 103 8.05 -6.63 -0.31
C ALA A 103 7.55 -6.91 1.11
N GLY A 104 6.95 -5.93 1.78
CA GLY A 104 6.35 -6.09 3.11
C GLY A 104 5.20 -7.11 3.12
N TYR A 105 4.33 -7.06 2.11
CA TYR A 105 3.29 -8.06 1.91
C TYR A 105 3.85 -9.44 1.62
N THR A 106 4.87 -9.55 0.75
CA THR A 106 5.54 -10.82 0.44
C THR A 106 6.04 -11.49 1.72
N ASP A 107 6.75 -10.72 2.56
CA ASP A 107 7.26 -11.22 3.84
C ASP A 107 6.13 -11.66 4.80
N PHE A 108 5.01 -10.92 4.81
CA PHE A 108 3.87 -11.23 5.67
C PHE A 108 3.13 -12.49 5.20
N VAL A 109 2.79 -12.56 3.92
CA VAL A 109 2.13 -13.72 3.28
C VAL A 109 2.98 -14.97 3.49
N SER A 110 4.28 -14.92 3.21
CA SER A 110 5.16 -16.06 3.43
C SER A 110 5.19 -16.53 4.89
N LYS A 111 5.14 -15.61 5.88
CA LYS A 111 5.07 -16.00 7.30
C LYS A 111 3.75 -16.70 7.65
N LEU A 112 2.64 -16.27 7.05
CA LEU A 112 1.33 -16.86 7.26
C LEU A 112 1.17 -18.21 6.57
N GLU A 113 1.66 -18.35 5.33
CA GLU A 113 1.62 -19.59 4.56
C GLU A 113 2.47 -20.70 5.17
N ASN A 114 3.56 -20.34 5.85
CA ASN A 114 4.39 -21.28 6.59
C ASN A 114 3.76 -21.72 7.93
N ASP A 115 2.59 -21.19 8.30
CA ASP A 115 1.84 -21.58 9.49
C ASP A 115 0.74 -22.58 9.14
N SER A 116 0.67 -23.70 9.86
CA SER A 116 -0.38 -24.72 9.67
C SER A 116 -1.80 -24.26 10.06
N GLU A 117 -1.96 -23.14 10.76
CA GLU A 117 -3.25 -22.63 11.17
C GLU A 117 -4.10 -22.18 9.96
N LYS A 118 -5.26 -22.82 9.75
CA LYS A 118 -6.20 -22.47 8.66
C LYS A 118 -6.60 -21.00 8.64
N ARG A 119 -6.70 -20.39 9.82
CA ARG A 119 -6.95 -18.94 9.97
C ARG A 119 -5.85 -18.13 9.29
N ASN A 120 -4.59 -18.48 9.52
CA ASN A 120 -3.44 -17.74 8.98
C ASN A 120 -3.36 -17.93 7.46
N GLN A 121 -3.68 -19.12 6.95
CA GLN A 121 -3.84 -19.37 5.51
C GLN A 121 -4.93 -18.50 4.87
N PHE A 122 -6.08 -18.35 5.53
CA PHE A 122 -7.14 -17.46 5.04
C PHE A 122 -6.71 -15.98 5.03
N ILE A 123 -5.99 -15.53 6.05
CA ILE A 123 -5.44 -14.17 6.09
C ILE A 123 -4.38 -13.99 4.99
N ALA A 124 -3.58 -15.02 4.71
CA ALA A 124 -2.59 -15.00 3.64
C ALA A 124 -3.24 -14.75 2.28
N GLU A 125 -4.35 -15.41 1.97
CA GLU A 125 -5.11 -15.20 0.72
C GLU A 125 -5.58 -13.75 0.58
N ILE A 126 -6.12 -13.16 1.64
CA ILE A 126 -6.55 -11.76 1.65
C ILE A 126 -5.35 -10.83 1.42
N ALA A 127 -4.26 -11.03 2.15
CA ALA A 127 -3.04 -10.23 2.02
C ALA A 127 -2.36 -10.40 0.66
N ALA A 128 -2.43 -11.58 0.05
CA ALA A 128 -1.89 -11.86 -1.28
C ALA A 128 -2.61 -11.06 -2.38
N SER A 129 -3.91 -10.79 -2.22
CA SER A 129 -4.63 -9.89 -3.14
C SER A 129 -4.06 -8.48 -3.13
N ASN A 130 -3.88 -7.89 -1.93
CA ASN A 130 -3.26 -6.57 -1.79
C ASN A 130 -1.80 -6.57 -2.27
N MET A 131 -1.07 -7.66 -2.03
CA MET A 131 0.31 -7.85 -2.52
C MET A 131 0.41 -7.76 -4.04
N LEU A 132 -0.52 -8.40 -4.75
CA LEU A 132 -0.59 -8.36 -6.21
C LEU A 132 -0.93 -6.95 -6.68
N GLU A 133 -1.92 -6.31 -6.06
CA GLU A 133 -2.36 -4.96 -6.40
C GLU A 133 -1.23 -3.94 -6.22
N ALA A 134 -0.48 -3.98 -5.11
CA ALA A 134 0.72 -3.16 -4.90
C ALA A 134 1.77 -3.37 -6.01
N LYS A 135 1.96 -4.63 -6.46
CA LYS A 135 2.88 -4.91 -7.57
C LYS A 135 2.41 -4.32 -8.90
N LEU A 136 1.12 -4.40 -9.18
CA LEU A 136 0.53 -3.83 -10.40
C LEU A 136 0.65 -2.30 -10.41
N MET A 137 0.40 -1.66 -9.26
CA MET A 137 0.57 -0.21 -9.09
C MET A 137 2.02 0.20 -9.32
N GLN A 138 2.97 -0.51 -8.70
CA GLN A 138 4.41 -0.30 -8.94
C GLN A 138 4.77 -0.39 -10.43
N LEU A 139 4.32 -1.45 -11.11
CA LEU A 139 4.66 -1.68 -12.52
C LEU A 139 4.13 -0.57 -13.42
N TRP A 140 2.92 -0.08 -13.16
CA TRP A 140 2.37 1.05 -13.91
C TRP A 140 3.16 2.34 -13.67
N LEU A 141 3.54 2.63 -12.44
CA LEU A 141 4.37 3.81 -12.11
C LEU A 141 5.73 3.74 -12.81
N ASP A 142 6.37 2.56 -12.80
CA ASP A 142 7.64 2.32 -13.50
C ASP A 142 7.50 2.49 -15.02
N ASP A 143 6.40 2.03 -15.61
CA ASP A 143 6.13 2.21 -17.04
C ASP A 143 5.88 3.68 -17.40
N LYS A 144 5.06 4.38 -16.61
CA LYS A 144 4.81 5.82 -16.80
C LYS A 144 6.10 6.63 -16.73
N LEU A 145 6.98 6.34 -15.77
CA LEU A 145 8.30 6.97 -15.63
C LEU A 145 9.20 6.76 -16.86
N LYS A 146 9.20 5.55 -17.44
CA LYS A 146 9.96 5.26 -18.67
C LYS A 146 9.42 6.04 -19.85
N ASN A 147 8.10 6.11 -19.99
CA ASN A 147 7.46 6.81 -21.11
C ASN A 147 7.64 8.33 -21.05
N MET A 148 7.82 8.91 -19.86
CA MET A 148 8.20 10.32 -19.70
C MET A 148 9.61 10.64 -20.24
N HIS A 149 10.51 9.66 -20.40
CA HIS A 149 11.85 9.89 -20.97
C HIS A 149 11.85 9.99 -22.49
N VAL A 150 10.81 9.50 -23.16
CA VAL A 150 10.76 9.41 -24.64
C VAL A 150 10.23 10.71 -25.27
N GLN A 151 9.68 11.62 -24.46
CA GLN A 151 9.07 12.88 -24.92
C GLN A 151 9.89 14.15 -24.59
N ALA A 152 11.18 14.01 -24.25
CA ALA A 152 12.09 15.14 -24.00
C ALA A 152 12.94 15.48 -25.23
#